data_AF-A0A1I6BLR2-F1
#
_entry.id   AF-A0A1I6BLR2-F1
#
_cell.length_a   1.000
_cell.length_b   1.000
_cell.length_c   1.000
_cell.angle_alpha   90.00
_cell.angle_beta   90.00
_cell.angle_gamma   90.00
#
_symmetry.space_group_name_H-M   'P 1'
#
loop_
_entity.id
_entity.type
_entity.pdbx_description
1 polymer ?
#
loop_
_entity_poly.entity_id
_entity_poly.type
_entity_poly.pdbx_seq_one_letter_code
_entity_poly.pdbx_strand_id
1 'polypeptide(L)'
;PTLDAEITDSTSSPFSDKLMMFHTGFLFSTAMIYYGTGWASSPRRDLTPKYLSAISDDAKIGKEWMDLMIKNGWLEQPPLAEDREKLAKNKG
;
A
#
# COMPACT_ATOMS: atom_id res chain seq x y z
N PRO A 1 2.44 -34.03 17.76
CA PRO A 1 1.55 -32.98 18.30
C PRO A 1 0.83 -32.27 17.16
N THR A 2 -0.50 -32.40 17.08
CA THR A 2 -1.32 -31.66 16.10
C THR A 2 -1.73 -30.31 16.69
N LEU A 3 -1.82 -29.28 15.85
CA LEU A 3 -2.11 -27.88 16.25
C LEU A 3 -3.59 -27.65 16.61
N ASP A 4 -4.36 -28.71 16.85
CA ASP A 4 -5.83 -28.63 17.02
C ASP A 4 -6.25 -27.78 18.24
N ALA A 5 -5.37 -27.65 19.24
CA ALA A 5 -5.60 -26.80 20.42
C ALA A 5 -5.45 -25.29 20.15
N GLU A 6 -4.90 -24.91 19.00
CA GLU A 6 -4.73 -23.51 18.59
C GLU A 6 -5.94 -23.00 17.78
N ILE A 7 -6.89 -23.88 17.46
CA ILE A 7 -8.12 -23.52 16.75
C ILE A 7 -9.07 -22.84 17.75
N THR A 8 -9.38 -21.56 17.49
CA THR A 8 -10.32 -20.77 18.29
C THR A 8 -11.67 -20.64 17.56
N ASP A 9 -12.77 -20.73 18.30
CA ASP A 9 -14.13 -20.45 17.80
C ASP A 9 -14.41 -18.93 17.67
N SER A 10 -13.40 -18.08 17.85
CA SER A 10 -13.55 -16.63 17.80
C SER A 10 -13.95 -16.15 16.40
N THR A 11 -15.08 -15.44 16.34
CA THR A 11 -15.53 -14.74 15.11
C THR A 11 -15.02 -13.30 15.03
N SER A 12 -14.38 -12.79 16.09
CA SER A 12 -13.73 -11.49 16.07
C SER A 12 -12.31 -11.59 15.52
N SER A 13 -11.94 -10.65 14.65
CA SER A 13 -10.58 -10.56 14.14
C SER A 13 -9.60 -10.30 15.29
N PRO A 14 -8.49 -11.05 15.39
CA PRO A 14 -7.47 -10.82 16.42
C PRO A 14 -6.64 -9.55 16.16
N PHE A 15 -6.71 -8.96 14.97
CA PHE A 15 -5.98 -7.75 14.59
C PHE A 15 -6.93 -6.62 14.20
N SER A 16 -6.50 -5.37 14.46
CA SER A 16 -7.25 -4.19 14.08
C SER A 16 -7.28 -3.99 12.56
N ASP A 17 -8.37 -3.41 12.07
CA ASP A 17 -8.52 -3.05 10.65
C ASP A 17 -7.39 -2.12 10.17
N LYS A 18 -6.91 -1.22 11.03
CA LYS A 18 -5.77 -0.33 10.72
C LYS A 18 -4.49 -1.14 10.43
N LEU A 19 -4.19 -2.11 11.28
CA LEU A 19 -2.99 -2.95 11.14
C LEU A 19 -3.09 -3.85 9.91
N MET A 20 -4.25 -4.45 9.69
CA MET A 20 -4.51 -5.30 8.53
C MET A 20 -4.42 -4.49 7.24
N MET A 21 -5.06 -3.32 7.18
CA MET A 21 -5.02 -2.45 6.01
C MET A 21 -3.59 -1.99 5.72
N PHE A 22 -2.81 -1.61 6.74
CA PHE A 22 -1.39 -1.29 6.56
C PHE A 22 -0.61 -2.44 5.89
N HIS A 23 -0.79 -3.68 6.35
CA HIS A 23 -0.16 -4.84 5.73
C HIS A 23 -0.62 -5.07 4.30
N THR A 24 -1.90 -4.86 3.99
CA THR A 24 -2.41 -4.95 2.61
C THR A 24 -1.66 -4.00 1.68
N GLY A 25 -1.54 -2.72 2.03
CA GLY A 25 -0.80 -1.73 1.23
C GLY A 25 0.69 -2.07 1.10
N PHE A 26 1.30 -2.55 2.18
CA PHE A 26 2.68 -3.03 2.16
C PHE A 26 2.87 -4.18 1.16
N LEU A 27 2.01 -5.20 1.21
CA LEU A 27 2.10 -6.37 0.34
C LEU A 27 1.93 -6.01 -1.15
N PHE A 28 0.96 -5.14 -1.51
CA PHE A 28 0.80 -4.67 -2.88
C PHE A 28 2.02 -3.86 -3.36
N SER A 29 2.57 -3.00 -2.49
CA SER A 29 3.79 -2.25 -2.82
C SER A 29 4.98 -3.18 -3.07
N THR A 30 5.13 -4.21 -2.24
CA THR A 30 6.16 -5.25 -2.41
C THR A 30 5.94 -6.08 -3.68
N ALA A 31 4.70 -6.44 -4.00
CA ALA A 31 4.36 -7.16 -5.23
C ALA A 31 4.77 -6.37 -6.48
N MET A 32 4.45 -5.07 -6.54
CA MET A 32 4.89 -4.19 -7.62
C MET A 32 6.42 -4.15 -7.77
N ILE A 33 7.17 -4.13 -6.66
CA ILE A 33 8.64 -4.19 -6.69
C ILE A 33 9.09 -5.52 -7.32
N TYR A 34 8.54 -6.65 -6.89
CA TYR A 34 8.89 -7.95 -7.48
C TYR A 34 8.55 -8.04 -8.97
N TYR A 35 7.40 -7.51 -9.40
CA TYR A 35 7.05 -7.43 -10.82
C TYR A 35 8.00 -6.53 -11.60
N GLY A 36 8.39 -5.39 -11.03
CA GLY A 36 9.37 -4.47 -11.63
C GLY A 36 10.75 -5.11 -11.77
N THR A 37 11.24 -5.78 -10.73
CA THR A 37 12.50 -6.52 -10.77
C THR A 37 12.44 -7.69 -11.75
N GLY A 38 11.33 -8.44 -11.76
CA GLY A 38 11.12 -9.52 -12.71
C GLY A 38 11.11 -9.04 -14.15
N TRP A 39 10.44 -7.91 -14.42
CA TRP A 39 10.46 -7.27 -15.73
C TRP A 39 11.86 -6.81 -16.14
N ALA A 40 12.58 -6.15 -15.24
CA ALA A 40 13.91 -5.60 -15.53
C ALA A 40 14.98 -6.68 -15.78
N SER A 41 14.88 -7.80 -15.06
CA SER A 41 15.87 -8.90 -15.14
C SER A 41 15.52 -9.99 -16.16
N SER A 42 14.25 -10.11 -16.56
CA SER A 42 13.81 -11.20 -17.43
C SER A 42 14.23 -11.00 -18.90
N PRO A 43 14.85 -12.01 -19.55
CA PRO A 43 15.12 -11.96 -20.98
C PRO A 43 13.85 -12.15 -21.84
N ARG A 44 12.74 -12.58 -21.23
CA ARG A 44 11.47 -12.88 -21.92
C ARG A 44 10.63 -11.62 -22.14
N ARG A 45 10.79 -11.01 -23.33
CA ARG A 45 10.07 -9.78 -23.71
C ARG A 45 8.56 -9.97 -23.89
N ASP A 46 8.11 -11.19 -24.18
CA ASP A 46 6.69 -11.53 -24.26
C ASP A 46 5.97 -11.43 -22.90
N LEU A 47 6.72 -11.47 -21.79
CA LEU A 47 6.16 -11.28 -20.44
C LEU A 47 6.04 -9.82 -20.03
N THR A 48 6.67 -8.88 -20.76
CA THR A 48 6.60 -7.44 -20.43
C THR A 48 5.17 -6.93 -20.26
N PRO A 49 4.21 -7.21 -21.15
CA PRO A 49 2.82 -6.77 -20.96
C PRO A 49 2.17 -7.33 -19.69
N LYS A 50 2.54 -8.55 -19.27
CA LYS A 50 2.01 -9.18 -18.06
C LYS A 50 2.51 -8.48 -16.80
N TYR A 51 3.81 -8.18 -16.73
CA TYR A 51 4.37 -7.41 -15.60
C TYR A 51 3.76 -6.02 -15.50
N LEU A 52 3.65 -5.30 -16.62
CA LEU A 52 3.08 -3.96 -16.63
C LEU A 52 1.59 -3.96 -16.29
N SER A 53 0.83 -4.96 -16.74
CA SER A 53 -0.58 -5.12 -16.35
C SER A 53 -0.71 -5.34 -14.84
N ALA A 54 0.09 -6.25 -14.26
CA ALA A 54 0.05 -6.52 -12.83
C ALA A 54 0.40 -5.28 -11.99
N ILE A 55 1.46 -4.55 -12.37
CA ILE A 55 1.82 -3.27 -11.72
C ILE A 55 0.69 -2.25 -11.84
N SER A 56 0.04 -2.16 -13.01
CA SER A 56 -1.06 -1.23 -13.22
C SER A 56 -2.28 -1.56 -12.37
N ASP A 57 -2.60 -2.85 -12.19
CA ASP A 57 -3.73 -3.28 -11.37
C ASP A 57 -3.45 -3.06 -9.88
N ASP A 58 -2.25 -3.39 -9.42
CA ASP A 58 -1.80 -3.11 -8.05
C ASP A 58 -1.80 -1.60 -7.75
N ALA A 59 -1.43 -0.76 -8.72
CA ALA A 59 -1.47 0.70 -8.55
C ALA A 59 -2.90 1.24 -8.36
N LYS A 60 -3.90 0.64 -9.03
CA LYS A 60 -5.32 0.99 -8.81
C LYS A 60 -5.75 0.62 -7.40
N ILE A 61 -5.37 -0.58 -6.93
CA ILE A 61 -5.63 -1.03 -5.57
C ILE A 61 -4.92 -0.12 -4.56
N GLY A 62 -3.68 0.30 -4.84
CA GLY A 62 -2.91 1.23 -4.02
C GLY A 62 -3.61 2.58 -3.85
N LYS A 63 -4.30 3.08 -4.88
CA LYS A 63 -5.14 4.28 -4.77
C LYS A 63 -6.30 4.05 -3.82
N GLU A 64 -7.06 2.97 -3.98
CA GLU A 64 -8.19 2.64 -3.10
C GLU A 64 -7.75 2.46 -1.65
N TRP A 65 -6.62 1.78 -1.45
CA TRP A 65 -5.96 1.65 -0.14
C TRP A 65 -5.65 3.02 0.47
N MET A 66 -5.02 3.92 -0.29
CA MET A 66 -4.67 5.25 0.18
C MET A 66 -5.91 6.09 0.52
N ASP A 67 -6.94 6.04 -0.32
CA ASP A 67 -8.22 6.71 -0.10
C ASP A 67 -8.88 6.22 1.21
N LEU A 68 -8.86 4.91 1.47
CA LEU A 68 -9.38 4.31 2.71
C LEU A 68 -8.55 4.72 3.94
N MET A 69 -7.23 4.71 3.82
CA MET A 69 -6.35 5.07 4.94
C MET A 69 -6.51 6.55 5.31
N ILE A 70 -6.64 7.45 4.32
CA ILE A 70 -6.93 8.87 4.56
C ILE A 70 -8.32 9.04 5.17
N LYS A 71 -9.35 8.38 4.62
CA LYS A 71 -10.72 8.45 5.13
C LYS A 71 -10.83 8.06 6.60
N ASN A 72 -10.06 7.07 7.03
CA ASN A 72 -10.05 6.61 8.42
C ASN A 72 -9.05 7.37 9.32
N GLY A 73 -8.33 8.36 8.80
CA GLY A 73 -7.30 9.08 9.57
C GLY A 73 -6.14 8.19 10.00
N TRP A 74 -5.83 7.14 9.22
CA TRP A 74 -4.78 6.17 9.54
C TRP A 74 -3.42 6.53 8.96
N LEU A 75 -3.36 7.45 7.99
CA LEU A 75 -2.12 8.04 7.47
C LEU A 75 -1.87 9.41 8.07
N GLU A 76 -0.62 9.66 8.44
CA GLU A 76 -0.15 10.98 8.81
C GLU A 76 0.09 11.83 7.56
N GLN A 77 -0.21 13.12 7.65
CA GLN A 77 0.16 14.06 6.60
C GLN A 77 1.67 14.31 6.70
N PRO A 78 2.46 14.04 5.64
CA PRO A 78 3.87 14.38 5.66
C PRO A 78 4.04 15.90 5.80
N PRO A 79 5.16 16.38 6.37
CA PRO A 79 5.41 17.81 6.49
C PRO A 79 5.33 18.46 5.12
N LEU A 80 4.41 19.41 4.97
CA LEU A 80 4.28 20.18 3.74
C LEU A 80 5.34 21.27 3.73
N ALA A 81 5.91 21.53 2.55
CA ALA A 81 6.72 22.73 2.36
C ALA A 81 5.89 23.96 2.72
N GLU A 82 6.51 24.92 3.40
CA GLU A 82 5.84 26.16 3.76
C GLU A 82 5.37 26.90 2.50
N ASP A 83 4.15 27.40 2.54
CA ASP A 83 3.59 28.24 1.48
C ASP A 83 4.28 29.61 1.50
N ARG A 84 5.29 29.76 0.65
CA ARG A 84 6.12 30.97 0.56
C ARG A 84 5.30 32.21 0.24
N GLU A 85 4.18 32.09 -0.49
CA GLU A 85 3.31 33.22 -0.82
C GLU A 85 2.49 33.66 0.40
N LYS A 86 1.95 32.71 1.18
CA LYS A 86 1.28 33.03 2.45
C LYS A 86 2.25 33.64 3.46
N LEU A 87 3.48 33.13 3.54
CA LEU A 87 4.51 33.68 4.42
C LEU A 87 4.94 35.10 4.04
N ALA A 88 5.03 35.41 2.74
CA ALA A 88 5.35 36.75 2.27
C ALA A 88 4.22 37.76 2.54
N LYS A 89 2.96 37.32 2.46
CA LYS A 89 1.77 38.16 2.74
C LYS A 89 1.53 38.41 4.23
N ASN A 90 1.94 37.48 5.11
CA ASN A 90 1.82 37.63 6.57
C ASN A 90 2.97 38.44 7.22
N LYS A 91 3.92 38.96 6.44
CA LYS A 91 5.02 39.82 6.92
C LYS A 91 4.75 41.33 6.76
N GLY A 92 3.49 41.72 6.60
CA GLY A 92 3.04 43.11 6.54
C GLY A 92 2.34 43.54 7.82
#